data_AF-A0A918WDX6-F1
#
_entry.id   AF-A0A918WDX6-F1
#
_cell.length_a   1.000
_cell.length_b   1.000
_cell.length_c   1.000
_cell.angle_alpha   90.00
_cell.angle_beta   90.00
_cell.angle_gamma   90.00
#
_symmetry.space_group_name_H-M   'P 1'
#
loop_
_entity.id
_entity.type
_entity.pdbx_description
1 polymer ?
#
loop_
_entity_poly.entity_id
_entity_poly.type
_entity_poly.pdbx_seq_one_letter_code
_entity_poly.pdbx_strand_id
1 'polypeptide(L)'
;MSEPAEQYEIDIHTTAGKIADLRRRVDEATHAGSERAVEKQHAKGKLTARERIALLLDEGSFVELDELARHRSTNFGLEKNRPYGDGVVTGYGTVDGRPVAVFSQDFTVFGGALGETYGQKIIKVMDFALKTGCPVVGINDSGGARIQEGVSALGMYGEIFRRNTHASGVIPQISLVVGPCAGGAVYSPAITDFTVMVDQTSHMFITGPDVIKTVTGEDVGFEELGGARTHNATSGVAHHMAGDEKDAVEYVKQLLSYLPSNNLSEPPSFPEEADTGVSGDDLELDALIPDSANQPYDMHRVIEHVVDDGDFLETQALFAPNILTGFGRVEGFPVGVVANQPMQFAGCLDIDASEKAARFVRTCDAFNIPVLTFVDVPGFLPGVDQEYGGIIRRGAKLIYAYAEATVPLITVITRKAFGGAYDVMGSKHLGADLNLAWPTAQIAVMGAQGAVNILHRRTIAEAEANGEDVEAVRARLIQEYEDTLLNPYIAAERGYVDGVIPPSETRSQIVKGLRQLRTKRESLPPKKHGNIPL
;
A
#
# COMPACT_ATOMS: atom_id res chain seq x y z
N MET A 1 -29.37 -49.09 13.49
CA MET A 1 -29.67 -49.57 12.12
C MET A 1 -30.41 -48.44 11.43
N SER A 2 -29.68 -47.58 10.72
CA SER A 2 -30.24 -46.54 9.86
C SER A 2 -30.64 -47.18 8.53
N GLU A 3 -31.83 -46.86 8.05
CA GLU A 3 -32.32 -47.30 6.74
C GLU A 3 -31.35 -46.89 5.62
N PRO A 4 -31.16 -47.73 4.58
CA PRO A 4 -30.35 -47.37 3.44
C PRO A 4 -31.06 -46.23 2.69
N ALA A 5 -30.36 -45.11 2.49
CA ALA A 5 -30.83 -44.05 1.60
C ALA A 5 -31.09 -44.65 0.22
N GLU A 6 -32.34 -44.63 -0.24
CA GLU A 6 -32.70 -45.00 -1.61
C GLU A 6 -31.87 -44.15 -2.58
N GLN A 7 -30.94 -44.79 -3.29
CA GLN A 7 -30.30 -44.20 -4.46
C GLN A 7 -31.35 -44.06 -5.55
N TYR A 8 -32.07 -42.94 -5.57
CA TYR A 8 -32.90 -42.57 -6.70
C TYR A 8 -31.99 -42.45 -7.94
N GLU A 9 -32.19 -43.35 -8.91
CA GLU A 9 -31.49 -43.33 -10.18
C GLU A 9 -31.83 -42.03 -10.93
N ILE A 10 -30.81 -41.24 -11.28
CA ILE A 10 -31.01 -39.92 -11.92
C ILE A 10 -31.43 -40.13 -13.38
N ASP A 11 -32.74 -40.03 -13.67
CA ASP A 11 -33.25 -40.03 -15.06
C ASP A 11 -33.01 -38.68 -15.75
N ILE A 12 -31.95 -38.61 -16.54
CA ILE A 12 -31.51 -37.40 -17.25
C ILE A 12 -32.49 -36.90 -18.32
N HIS A 13 -33.47 -37.72 -18.71
CA HIS A 13 -34.49 -37.32 -19.68
C HIS A 13 -35.64 -36.53 -19.05
N THR A 14 -35.76 -36.52 -17.72
CA THR A 14 -36.78 -35.75 -16.99
C THR A 14 -36.25 -34.40 -16.49
N THR A 15 -37.14 -33.44 -16.27
CA THR A 15 -36.78 -32.16 -15.62
C THR A 15 -36.24 -32.38 -14.21
N ALA A 16 -36.86 -33.26 -13.42
CA ALA A 16 -36.43 -33.56 -12.06
C ALA A 16 -35.03 -34.20 -12.03
N GLY A 17 -34.75 -35.16 -12.92
CA GLY A 17 -33.43 -35.78 -13.00
C GLY A 17 -32.35 -34.82 -13.50
N LYS A 18 -32.66 -33.88 -14.41
CA LYS A 18 -31.71 -32.80 -14.77
C LYS A 18 -31.36 -31.90 -13.58
N ILE A 19 -32.32 -31.60 -12.71
CA ILE A 19 -32.07 -30.83 -11.46
C ILE A 19 -31.22 -31.65 -10.49
N ALA A 20 -31.49 -32.94 -10.35
CA ALA A 20 -30.68 -33.83 -9.51
C ALA A 20 -29.23 -33.96 -10.04
N ASP A 21 -29.03 -34.07 -11.36
CA ASP A 21 -27.71 -34.08 -11.98
C ASP A 21 -26.96 -32.77 -11.74
N LEU A 22 -27.65 -31.62 -11.82
CA LEU A 22 -27.05 -30.32 -11.48
C LEU A 22 -26.57 -30.30 -10.02
N ARG A 23 -27.40 -30.72 -9.07
CA ARG A 23 -27.02 -30.78 -7.64
C ARG A 23 -25.80 -31.67 -7.40
N ARG A 24 -25.73 -32.83 -8.08
CA ARG A 24 -24.56 -33.72 -8.02
C ARG A 24 -23.30 -33.04 -8.56
N ARG A 25 -23.39 -32.32 -9.70
CA ARG A 25 -22.23 -31.62 -10.29
C ARG A 25 -21.76 -30.44 -9.44
N VAL A 26 -22.68 -29.71 -8.82
CA VAL A 26 -22.37 -28.62 -7.86
C VAL A 26 -21.66 -29.18 -6.64
N ASP A 27 -22.14 -30.29 -6.07
CA ASP A 27 -21.47 -30.98 -4.96
C ASP A 27 -20.03 -31.39 -5.34
N GLU A 28 -19.84 -31.99 -6.52
CA GLU A 28 -18.51 -32.31 -7.07
C GLU A 28 -17.63 -31.07 -7.30
N ALA A 29 -18.19 -29.93 -7.68
CA ALA A 29 -17.46 -28.69 -7.94
C ALA A 29 -17.05 -27.96 -6.67
N THR A 30 -17.86 -28.04 -5.63
CA THR A 30 -17.54 -27.49 -4.31
C THR A 30 -16.43 -28.28 -3.60
N HIS A 31 -16.29 -29.57 -3.94
CA HIS A 31 -15.24 -30.47 -3.44
C HIS A 31 -14.27 -30.92 -4.54
N ALA A 32 -13.85 -30.00 -5.42
CA ALA A 32 -12.99 -30.32 -6.56
C ALA A 32 -11.60 -30.88 -6.16
N GLY A 33 -11.07 -30.44 -5.01
CA GLY A 33 -9.87 -31.01 -4.40
C GLY A 33 -10.17 -32.32 -3.69
N SER A 34 -9.25 -33.29 -3.77
CA SER A 34 -9.37 -34.53 -2.98
C SER A 34 -9.37 -34.23 -1.47
N GLU A 35 -10.13 -34.97 -0.67
CA GLU A 35 -10.17 -34.83 0.80
C GLU A 35 -8.75 -34.77 1.42
N ARG A 36 -7.86 -35.68 1.00
CA ARG A 36 -6.45 -35.70 1.44
C ARG A 36 -5.69 -34.38 1.16
N ALA A 37 -6.02 -33.69 0.07
CA ALA A 37 -5.39 -32.42 -0.27
C ALA A 37 -5.95 -31.27 0.60
N VAL A 38 -7.25 -31.31 0.89
CA VAL A 38 -7.91 -30.39 1.83
C VAL A 38 -7.33 -30.56 3.25
N GLU A 39 -7.23 -31.80 3.75
CA GLU A 39 -6.63 -32.09 5.06
C GLU A 39 -5.18 -31.58 5.16
N LYS A 40 -4.38 -31.74 4.09
CA LYS A 40 -3.00 -31.22 4.05
C LYS A 40 -2.93 -29.69 4.07
N GLN A 41 -3.92 -29.02 3.48
CA GLN A 41 -4.03 -27.57 3.51
C GLN A 41 -4.37 -27.11 4.94
N HIS A 42 -5.41 -27.68 5.55
CA HIS A 42 -5.82 -27.37 6.92
C HIS A 42 -4.73 -27.70 7.96
N ALA A 43 -3.98 -28.79 7.77
CA ALA A 43 -2.86 -29.17 8.64
C ALA A 43 -1.72 -28.14 8.66
N LYS A 44 -1.65 -27.24 7.67
CA LYS A 44 -0.72 -26.10 7.64
C LYS A 44 -1.30 -24.82 8.24
N GLY A 45 -2.48 -24.89 8.87
CA GLY A 45 -3.21 -23.74 9.39
C GLY A 45 -3.86 -22.87 8.30
N LYS A 46 -3.95 -23.37 7.06
CA LYS A 46 -4.46 -22.63 5.91
C LYS A 46 -5.91 -22.96 5.63
N LEU A 47 -6.69 -21.97 5.21
CA LEU A 47 -8.06 -22.19 4.73
C LEU A 47 -8.09 -22.71 3.29
N THR A 48 -9.22 -23.25 2.87
CA THR A 48 -9.54 -23.53 1.46
C THR A 48 -9.88 -22.24 0.71
N ALA A 49 -9.83 -22.28 -0.62
CA ALA A 49 -10.18 -21.13 -1.46
C ALA A 49 -11.63 -20.63 -1.22
N ARG A 50 -12.57 -21.54 -0.96
CA ARG A 50 -13.97 -21.19 -0.71
C ARG A 50 -14.18 -20.61 0.69
N GLU A 51 -13.52 -21.15 1.71
CA GLU A 51 -13.53 -20.60 3.07
C GLU A 51 -13.00 -19.16 3.11
N ARG A 52 -11.95 -18.86 2.34
CA ARG A 52 -11.40 -17.48 2.23
C ARG A 52 -12.38 -16.50 1.61
N ILE A 53 -13.09 -16.92 0.54
CA ILE A 53 -14.14 -16.09 -0.07
C ILE A 53 -15.29 -15.86 0.92
N ALA A 54 -15.72 -16.89 1.64
CA ALA A 54 -16.78 -16.78 2.64
C ALA A 54 -16.38 -15.89 3.83
N LEU A 55 -15.09 -15.83 4.17
CA LEU A 55 -14.57 -14.97 5.23
C LEU A 55 -14.50 -13.49 4.78
N LEU A 56 -14.14 -13.26 3.52
CA LEU A 56 -14.02 -11.93 2.94
C LEU A 56 -15.37 -11.29 2.66
N LEU A 57 -16.29 -12.02 2.00
CA LEU A 57 -17.56 -11.47 1.54
C LEU A 57 -18.64 -11.55 2.62
N ASP A 58 -19.62 -10.66 2.52
CA ASP A 58 -20.80 -10.68 3.37
C ASP A 58 -21.59 -11.98 3.18
N GLU A 59 -22.14 -12.51 4.27
CA GLU A 59 -22.85 -13.79 4.27
C GLU A 59 -23.99 -13.81 3.24
N GLY A 60 -24.01 -14.85 2.39
CA GLY A 60 -25.02 -15.02 1.36
C GLY A 60 -24.89 -14.11 0.13
N SER A 61 -23.89 -13.22 0.08
CA SER A 61 -23.70 -12.29 -1.05
C SER A 61 -22.98 -12.91 -2.26
N PHE A 62 -22.21 -13.98 -2.04
CA PHE A 62 -21.35 -14.55 -3.07
C PHE A 62 -22.15 -15.23 -4.19
N VAL A 63 -21.87 -14.83 -5.43
CA VAL A 63 -22.37 -15.44 -6.65
C VAL A 63 -21.20 -15.96 -7.46
N GLU A 64 -21.07 -17.29 -7.51
CA GLU A 64 -19.99 -17.96 -8.23
C GLU A 64 -20.18 -17.88 -9.76
N LEU A 65 -19.07 -17.66 -10.45
CA LEU A 65 -18.97 -17.68 -11.90
C LEU A 65 -18.13 -18.86 -12.35
N ASP A 66 -18.53 -19.48 -13.47
CA ASP A 66 -17.80 -20.57 -14.12
C ASP A 66 -17.48 -21.75 -13.18
N GLU A 67 -18.39 -22.05 -12.26
CA GLU A 67 -18.29 -23.16 -11.29
C GLU A 67 -18.02 -24.51 -12.00
N LEU A 68 -18.76 -24.78 -13.09
CA LEU A 68 -18.64 -26.03 -13.84
C LEU A 68 -17.61 -25.98 -14.99
N ALA A 69 -16.72 -24.98 -15.02
CA ALA A 69 -15.66 -24.90 -16.01
C ALA A 69 -14.64 -26.05 -15.86
N ARG A 70 -14.03 -26.48 -16.97
CA ARG A 70 -13.03 -27.55 -17.00
C ARG A 70 -11.98 -27.23 -18.07
N HIS A 71 -10.70 -27.54 -17.81
CA HIS A 71 -9.67 -27.40 -18.83
C HIS A 71 -9.95 -28.28 -20.06
N ARG A 72 -9.30 -27.90 -21.16
CA ARG A 72 -9.40 -28.55 -22.48
C ARG A 72 -8.11 -29.24 -22.92
N SER A 73 -7.04 -29.13 -22.14
CA SER A 73 -5.76 -29.75 -22.43
C SER A 73 -5.85 -31.28 -22.39
N THR A 74 -5.19 -31.91 -23.37
CA THR A 74 -4.98 -33.37 -23.51
C THR A 74 -3.50 -33.73 -23.43
N ASN A 75 -2.66 -32.78 -22.99
CA ASN A 75 -1.22 -32.98 -22.91
C ASN A 75 -0.87 -33.76 -21.64
N PHE A 76 0.11 -34.66 -21.74
CA PHE A 76 0.67 -35.40 -20.61
C PHE A 76 -0.38 -36.16 -19.76
N GLY A 77 -1.51 -36.54 -20.35
CA GLY A 77 -2.58 -37.29 -19.67
C GLY A 77 -3.49 -36.45 -18.77
N LEU A 78 -3.41 -35.11 -18.86
CA LEU A 78 -4.18 -34.20 -18.02
C LEU A 78 -5.70 -34.39 -18.20
N GLU A 79 -6.16 -34.81 -19.38
CA GLU A 79 -7.57 -35.07 -19.69
C GLU A 79 -8.24 -36.13 -18.81
N LYS A 80 -7.44 -36.95 -18.11
CA LYS A 80 -7.94 -37.98 -17.18
C LYS A 80 -8.52 -37.40 -15.90
N ASN A 81 -8.10 -36.20 -15.50
CA ASN A 81 -8.61 -35.52 -14.33
C ASN A 81 -8.99 -34.10 -14.72
N ARG A 82 -10.29 -33.82 -14.85
CA ARG A 82 -10.83 -32.52 -15.28
C ARG A 82 -11.68 -31.91 -14.18
N PRO A 83 -11.08 -31.43 -13.08
CA PRO A 83 -11.83 -30.92 -11.94
C PRO A 83 -12.69 -29.74 -12.38
N TYR A 84 -13.89 -29.65 -11.80
CA TYR A 84 -14.74 -28.48 -11.95
C TYR A 84 -14.07 -27.24 -11.33
N GLY A 85 -14.33 -26.07 -11.90
CA GLY A 85 -13.69 -24.82 -11.54
C GLY A 85 -12.27 -24.63 -12.08
N ASP A 86 -11.60 -25.69 -12.54
CA ASP A 86 -10.22 -25.71 -13.05
C ASP A 86 -9.14 -25.17 -12.09
N GLY A 87 -9.42 -25.18 -10.79
CA GLY A 87 -8.49 -24.78 -9.72
C GLY A 87 -8.54 -23.30 -9.32
N VAL A 88 -9.57 -22.56 -9.73
CA VAL A 88 -9.84 -21.21 -9.23
C VAL A 88 -11.34 -21.02 -9.01
N VAL A 89 -11.70 -20.49 -7.85
CA VAL A 89 -13.05 -20.06 -7.52
C VAL A 89 -13.17 -18.58 -7.84
N THR A 90 -14.18 -18.19 -8.61
CA THR A 90 -14.34 -16.79 -9.09
C THR A 90 -15.76 -16.35 -8.92
N GLY A 91 -15.98 -15.06 -8.67
CA GLY A 91 -17.32 -14.52 -8.60
C GLY A 91 -17.35 -13.08 -8.16
N TYR A 92 -18.52 -12.68 -7.68
CA TYR A 92 -18.74 -11.36 -7.08
C TYR A 92 -19.62 -11.50 -5.85
N GLY A 93 -19.63 -10.48 -5.02
CA GLY A 93 -20.50 -10.36 -3.86
C GLY A 93 -20.37 -8.97 -3.26
N THR A 94 -20.53 -8.87 -1.95
CA THR A 94 -20.34 -7.60 -1.24
C THR A 94 -19.36 -7.75 -0.08
N VAL A 95 -18.70 -6.65 0.25
CA VAL A 95 -17.93 -6.45 1.49
C VAL A 95 -18.47 -5.19 2.15
N ASP A 96 -19.00 -5.30 3.36
CA ASP A 96 -19.67 -4.21 4.08
C ASP A 96 -20.78 -3.57 3.23
N GLY A 97 -21.53 -4.41 2.51
CA GLY A 97 -22.62 -4.00 1.60
C GLY A 97 -22.16 -3.39 0.27
N ARG A 98 -20.85 -3.27 0.02
CA ARG A 98 -20.29 -2.65 -1.19
C ARG A 98 -19.88 -3.72 -2.21
N PRO A 99 -20.11 -3.50 -3.52
CA PRO A 99 -19.83 -4.50 -4.55
C PRO A 99 -18.33 -4.79 -4.66
N VAL A 100 -17.96 -6.07 -4.71
CA VAL A 100 -16.58 -6.53 -4.90
C VAL A 100 -16.56 -7.74 -5.83
N ALA A 101 -15.57 -7.78 -6.73
CA ALA A 101 -15.24 -8.95 -7.53
C ALA A 101 -14.07 -9.71 -6.87
N VAL A 102 -14.10 -11.05 -6.91
CA VAL A 102 -13.10 -11.88 -6.24
C VAL A 102 -12.69 -13.08 -7.08
N PHE A 103 -11.41 -13.43 -7.02
CA PHE A 103 -10.94 -14.76 -7.38
C PHE A 103 -10.10 -15.35 -6.24
N SER A 104 -10.24 -16.65 -6.00
CA SER A 104 -9.42 -17.38 -5.04
C SER A 104 -8.84 -18.63 -5.67
N GLN A 105 -7.51 -18.72 -5.64
CA GLN A 105 -6.74 -19.81 -6.21
C GLN A 105 -6.80 -21.03 -5.28
N ASP A 106 -7.10 -22.20 -5.84
CA ASP A 106 -7.27 -23.43 -5.07
C ASP A 106 -6.03 -24.32 -5.19
N PHE A 107 -5.19 -24.29 -4.14
CA PHE A 107 -3.97 -25.08 -4.08
C PHE A 107 -4.22 -26.61 -4.10
N THR A 108 -5.42 -27.04 -3.69
CA THR A 108 -5.77 -28.48 -3.66
C THR A 108 -5.97 -29.06 -5.06
N VAL A 109 -6.17 -28.21 -6.07
CA VAL A 109 -6.35 -28.57 -7.47
C VAL A 109 -5.09 -28.24 -8.26
N PHE A 110 -4.36 -29.27 -8.69
CA PHE A 110 -3.09 -29.14 -9.43
C PHE A 110 -2.03 -28.25 -8.74
N GLY A 111 -2.02 -28.15 -7.41
CA GLY A 111 -1.10 -27.26 -6.69
C GLY A 111 -1.35 -25.77 -6.97
N GLY A 112 -2.60 -25.42 -7.34
CA GLY A 112 -2.99 -24.08 -7.75
C GLY A 112 -2.35 -23.62 -9.07
N ALA A 113 -1.75 -24.54 -9.84
CA ALA A 113 -1.03 -24.18 -11.05
C ALA A 113 -1.96 -23.58 -12.12
N LEU A 114 -1.64 -22.36 -12.56
CA LEU A 114 -2.43 -21.60 -13.51
C LEU A 114 -2.44 -22.28 -14.89
N GLY A 115 -3.63 -22.71 -15.32
CA GLY A 115 -3.92 -23.22 -16.67
C GLY A 115 -4.69 -22.20 -17.52
N GLU A 116 -5.05 -22.60 -18.75
CA GLU A 116 -5.75 -21.75 -19.71
C GLU A 116 -7.17 -21.37 -19.23
N THR A 117 -7.98 -22.36 -18.86
CA THR A 117 -9.37 -22.12 -18.43
C THR A 117 -9.41 -21.41 -17.08
N TYR A 118 -8.55 -21.79 -16.15
CA TYR A 118 -8.26 -21.03 -14.93
C TYR A 118 -8.00 -19.55 -15.23
N GLY A 119 -7.07 -19.25 -16.15
CA GLY A 119 -6.72 -17.87 -16.48
C GLY A 119 -7.89 -17.10 -17.09
N GLN A 120 -8.66 -17.75 -17.95
CA GLN A 120 -9.89 -17.19 -18.54
C GLN A 120 -10.93 -16.82 -17.48
N LYS A 121 -11.05 -17.59 -16.39
CA LYS A 121 -11.94 -17.26 -15.27
C LYS A 121 -11.50 -15.99 -14.54
N ILE A 122 -10.21 -15.85 -14.25
CA ILE A 122 -9.67 -14.62 -13.63
C ILE A 122 -9.90 -13.42 -14.55
N ILE A 123 -9.57 -13.55 -15.83
CA ILE A 123 -9.80 -12.52 -16.84
C ILE A 123 -11.27 -12.08 -16.85
N LYS A 124 -12.22 -13.03 -16.81
CA LYS A 124 -13.65 -12.73 -16.78
C LYS A 124 -14.03 -11.91 -15.54
N VAL A 125 -13.48 -12.23 -14.37
CA VAL A 125 -13.79 -11.50 -13.13
C VAL A 125 -13.19 -10.08 -13.15
N MET A 126 -11.99 -9.91 -13.69
CA MET A 126 -11.36 -8.60 -13.86
C MET A 126 -12.13 -7.74 -14.87
N ASP A 127 -12.54 -8.32 -15.99
CA ASP A 127 -13.35 -7.65 -17.01
C ASP A 127 -14.75 -7.29 -16.46
N PHE A 128 -15.31 -8.10 -15.55
CA PHE A 128 -16.53 -7.77 -14.83
C PHE A 128 -16.34 -6.56 -13.93
N ALA A 129 -15.31 -6.58 -13.07
CA ALA A 129 -15.02 -5.51 -12.13
C ALA A 129 -14.74 -4.17 -12.81
N LEU A 130 -13.97 -4.19 -13.90
CA LEU A 130 -13.68 -3.00 -14.69
C LEU A 130 -14.94 -2.46 -15.40
N LYS A 131 -15.83 -3.35 -15.83
CA LYS A 131 -17.09 -2.98 -16.48
C LYS A 131 -18.10 -2.37 -15.50
N THR A 132 -18.17 -2.88 -14.27
CA THR A 132 -19.10 -2.41 -13.24
C THR A 132 -18.52 -1.31 -12.36
N GLY A 133 -17.20 -1.07 -12.43
CA GLY A 133 -16.51 -0.11 -11.58
C GLY A 133 -16.49 -0.54 -10.12
N CYS A 134 -16.14 -1.79 -9.84
CA CYS A 134 -15.94 -2.27 -8.47
C CYS A 134 -14.53 -2.80 -8.22
N PRO A 135 -14.06 -2.87 -6.95
CA PRO A 135 -12.75 -3.42 -6.61
C PRO A 135 -12.60 -4.89 -7.01
N VAL A 136 -11.35 -5.30 -7.24
CA VAL A 136 -10.96 -6.72 -7.39
C VAL A 136 -10.09 -7.15 -6.22
N VAL A 137 -10.49 -8.22 -5.56
CA VAL A 137 -9.65 -8.92 -4.58
C VAL A 137 -9.16 -10.24 -5.17
N GLY A 138 -7.84 -10.37 -5.32
CA GLY A 138 -7.18 -11.58 -5.77
C GLY A 138 -6.56 -12.34 -4.61
N ILE A 139 -7.05 -13.54 -4.33
CA ILE A 139 -6.53 -14.38 -3.24
C ILE A 139 -5.58 -15.43 -3.84
N ASN A 140 -4.28 -15.23 -3.67
CA ASN A 140 -3.21 -15.96 -4.33
C ASN A 140 -2.67 -17.12 -3.47
N ASP A 141 -2.67 -18.32 -4.06
CA ASP A 141 -2.18 -19.57 -3.48
C ASP A 141 -1.87 -20.57 -4.61
N SER A 142 -0.80 -20.29 -5.36
CA SER A 142 -0.43 -20.98 -6.60
C SER A 142 1.06 -21.29 -6.69
N GLY A 143 1.38 -22.56 -6.96
CA GLY A 143 2.75 -22.99 -7.25
C GLY A 143 3.34 -22.47 -8.57
N GLY A 144 2.60 -21.68 -9.36
CA GLY A 144 3.06 -21.07 -10.61
C GLY A 144 2.28 -21.53 -11.85
N ALA A 145 2.96 -21.68 -12.98
CA ALA A 145 2.34 -22.08 -14.24
C ALA A 145 2.06 -23.59 -14.31
N ARG A 146 0.93 -23.98 -14.91
CA ARG A 146 0.65 -25.40 -15.21
C ARG A 146 1.46 -25.84 -16.42
N ILE A 147 2.63 -26.43 -16.15
CA ILE A 147 3.65 -26.80 -17.16
C ILE A 147 3.06 -27.66 -18.28
N GLN A 148 2.12 -28.56 -17.96
CA GLN A 148 1.49 -29.48 -18.92
C GLN A 148 0.72 -28.74 -20.02
N GLU A 149 0.24 -27.51 -19.76
CA GLU A 149 -0.48 -26.69 -20.74
C GLU A 149 0.46 -25.78 -21.57
N GLY A 150 1.75 -25.77 -21.26
CA GLY A 150 2.77 -25.06 -22.03
C GLY A 150 2.50 -23.56 -22.16
N VAL A 151 2.65 -23.03 -23.39
CA VAL A 151 2.53 -21.59 -23.67
C VAL A 151 1.13 -21.04 -23.42
N SER A 152 0.09 -21.87 -23.35
CA SER A 152 -1.26 -21.40 -23.01
C SER A 152 -1.32 -20.77 -21.63
N ALA A 153 -0.59 -21.33 -20.64
CA ALA A 153 -0.50 -20.73 -19.30
C ALA A 153 0.20 -19.36 -19.33
N LEU A 154 1.27 -19.22 -20.13
CA LEU A 154 1.98 -17.94 -20.29
C LEU A 154 1.11 -16.87 -20.97
N GLY A 155 0.33 -17.27 -21.99
CA GLY A 155 -0.62 -16.37 -22.64
C GLY A 155 -1.64 -15.81 -21.66
N MET A 156 -2.14 -16.65 -20.75
CA MET A 156 -3.10 -16.20 -19.72
C MET A 156 -2.46 -15.25 -18.70
N TYR A 157 -1.21 -15.49 -18.28
CA TYR A 157 -0.49 -14.51 -17.45
C TYR A 157 -0.41 -13.14 -18.14
N GLY A 158 -0.02 -13.10 -19.43
CA GLY A 158 0.05 -11.86 -20.18
C GLY A 158 -1.31 -11.13 -20.29
N GLU A 159 -2.39 -11.87 -20.47
CA GLU A 159 -3.75 -11.31 -20.49
C GLU A 159 -4.18 -10.74 -19.13
N ILE A 160 -3.80 -11.39 -18.02
CA ILE A 160 -4.03 -10.89 -16.65
C ILE A 160 -3.21 -9.61 -16.41
N PHE A 161 -1.92 -9.61 -16.75
CA PHE A 161 -1.06 -8.44 -16.56
C PHE A 161 -1.60 -7.21 -17.32
N ARG A 162 -2.06 -7.41 -18.56
CA ARG A 162 -2.66 -6.31 -19.35
C ARG A 162 -3.86 -5.69 -18.63
N ARG A 163 -4.69 -6.51 -17.99
CA ARG A 163 -5.86 -6.04 -17.25
C ARG A 163 -5.47 -5.38 -15.94
N ASN A 164 -4.45 -5.89 -15.23
CA ASN A 164 -3.93 -5.20 -14.06
C ASN A 164 -3.47 -3.78 -14.41
N THR A 165 -2.71 -3.62 -15.50
CA THR A 165 -2.23 -2.32 -15.96
C THR A 165 -3.37 -1.40 -16.39
N HIS A 166 -4.37 -1.90 -17.15
CA HIS A 166 -5.50 -1.08 -17.58
C HIS A 166 -6.46 -0.70 -16.45
N ALA A 167 -6.53 -1.50 -15.38
CA ALA A 167 -7.34 -1.25 -14.20
C ALA A 167 -6.63 -0.38 -13.14
N SER A 168 -5.31 -0.20 -13.26
CA SER A 168 -4.47 0.57 -12.33
C SER A 168 -4.98 2.01 -12.21
N GLY A 169 -5.35 2.43 -11.01
CA GLY A 169 -5.93 3.76 -10.75
C GLY A 169 -7.35 3.96 -11.32
N VAL A 170 -8.03 2.88 -11.74
CA VAL A 170 -9.43 2.91 -12.20
C VAL A 170 -10.34 2.24 -11.19
N ILE A 171 -10.00 1.01 -10.80
CA ILE A 171 -10.65 0.27 -9.72
C ILE A 171 -9.58 -0.15 -8.73
N PRO A 172 -9.85 -0.17 -7.41
CA PRO A 172 -8.90 -0.72 -6.46
C PRO A 172 -8.62 -2.19 -6.71
N GLN A 173 -7.34 -2.55 -6.73
CA GLN A 173 -6.87 -3.92 -6.89
C GLN A 173 -6.08 -4.32 -5.65
N ILE A 174 -6.55 -5.36 -4.96
CA ILE A 174 -5.92 -5.86 -3.73
C ILE A 174 -5.52 -7.32 -3.94
N SER A 175 -4.27 -7.64 -3.67
CA SER A 175 -3.73 -8.99 -3.68
C SER A 175 -3.54 -9.51 -2.25
N LEU A 176 -4.27 -10.57 -1.91
CA LEU A 176 -4.11 -11.31 -0.66
C LEU A 176 -3.29 -12.58 -0.95
N VAL A 177 -2.01 -12.58 -0.56
CA VAL A 177 -1.10 -13.71 -0.78
C VAL A 177 -1.06 -14.55 0.49
N VAL A 178 -1.69 -15.72 0.43
CA VAL A 178 -1.89 -16.65 1.56
C VAL A 178 -1.21 -17.99 1.28
N GLY A 179 -0.27 -18.00 0.33
CA GLY A 179 0.39 -19.20 -0.15
C GLY A 179 1.54 -18.88 -1.07
N PRO A 180 2.03 -19.86 -1.83
CA PRO A 180 3.03 -19.62 -2.85
C PRO A 180 2.48 -18.70 -3.95
N CYS A 181 3.33 -17.83 -4.47
CA CYS A 181 3.14 -17.10 -5.70
C CYS A 181 4.50 -17.09 -6.41
N ALA A 182 4.70 -18.03 -7.33
CA ALA A 182 6.02 -18.30 -7.90
C ALA A 182 6.10 -18.00 -9.40
N GLY A 183 7.30 -17.65 -9.87
CA GLY A 183 7.58 -17.43 -11.28
C GLY A 183 6.94 -16.15 -11.80
N GLY A 184 6.43 -16.17 -13.04
CA GLY A 184 5.77 -15.00 -13.62
C GLY A 184 4.53 -14.53 -12.87
N ALA A 185 3.94 -15.36 -12.01
CA ALA A 185 2.72 -15.03 -11.26
C ALA A 185 2.88 -13.81 -10.36
N VAL A 186 4.09 -13.56 -9.83
CA VAL A 186 4.34 -12.44 -8.90
C VAL A 186 4.11 -11.07 -9.52
N TYR A 187 4.17 -10.95 -10.84
CA TYR A 187 4.00 -9.66 -11.52
C TYR A 187 2.56 -9.15 -11.47
N SER A 188 1.57 -10.02 -11.28
CA SER A 188 0.19 -9.56 -11.12
C SER A 188 0.00 -8.83 -9.77
N PRO A 189 0.29 -9.43 -8.60
CA PRO A 189 0.29 -8.71 -7.32
C PRO A 189 1.18 -7.46 -7.31
N ALA A 190 2.36 -7.51 -7.93
CA ALA A 190 3.27 -6.35 -7.98
C ALA A 190 2.68 -5.10 -8.69
N ILE A 191 1.72 -5.30 -9.61
CA ILE A 191 1.04 -4.19 -10.30
C ILE A 191 -0.14 -3.68 -9.46
N THR A 192 -0.79 -4.53 -8.67
CA THR A 192 -1.93 -4.15 -7.82
C THR A 192 -1.58 -3.04 -6.82
N ASP A 193 -2.59 -2.38 -6.28
CA ASP A 193 -2.40 -1.20 -5.43
C ASP A 193 -1.90 -1.59 -4.03
N PHE A 194 -2.36 -2.73 -3.50
CA PHE A 194 -1.95 -3.25 -2.21
C PHE A 194 -1.75 -4.77 -2.24
N THR A 195 -0.69 -5.23 -1.60
CA THR A 195 -0.40 -6.66 -1.38
C THR A 195 -0.34 -6.96 0.11
N VAL A 196 -1.16 -7.88 0.58
CA VAL A 196 -1.22 -8.36 1.97
C VAL A 196 -0.68 -9.78 2.01
N MET A 197 0.29 -10.05 2.87
CA MET A 197 0.90 -11.37 3.05
C MET A 197 0.63 -11.90 4.46
N VAL A 198 0.69 -13.22 4.63
CA VAL A 198 0.55 -13.90 5.93
C VAL A 198 1.87 -14.51 6.35
N ASP A 199 2.29 -14.24 7.59
CA ASP A 199 3.54 -14.73 8.15
C ASP A 199 3.63 -16.27 8.06
N GLN A 200 4.81 -16.78 7.69
CA GLN A 200 5.18 -18.21 7.54
C GLN A 200 4.36 -19.06 6.56
N THR A 201 3.20 -18.58 6.09
CA THR A 201 2.27 -19.37 5.26
C THR A 201 2.18 -18.86 3.82
N SER A 202 2.78 -17.71 3.53
CA SER A 202 2.79 -17.07 2.21
C SER A 202 4.21 -16.77 1.72
N HIS A 203 4.42 -16.92 0.40
CA HIS A 203 5.74 -16.75 -0.22
C HIS A 203 5.62 -16.18 -1.63
N MET A 204 6.47 -15.23 -2.00
CA MET A 204 6.58 -14.69 -3.36
C MET A 204 8.01 -14.77 -3.88
N PHE A 205 8.23 -15.27 -5.10
CA PHE A 205 9.56 -15.22 -5.73
C PHE A 205 9.48 -15.49 -7.23
N ILE A 206 10.35 -14.85 -8.00
CA ILE A 206 10.49 -15.10 -9.45
C ILE A 206 11.21 -16.43 -9.70
N THR A 207 12.23 -16.72 -8.92
CA THR A 207 13.09 -17.91 -9.10
C THR A 207 13.18 -18.65 -7.78
N GLY A 208 12.86 -19.95 -7.79
CA GLY A 208 12.88 -20.76 -6.58
C GLY A 208 14.31 -21.04 -6.08
N PRO A 209 14.48 -21.35 -4.78
CA PRO A 209 15.78 -21.62 -4.15
C PRO A 209 16.66 -22.63 -4.89
N ASP A 210 16.08 -23.74 -5.37
CA ASP A 210 16.83 -24.78 -6.08
C ASP A 210 17.52 -24.25 -7.35
N VAL A 211 16.86 -23.34 -8.06
CA VAL A 211 17.42 -22.71 -9.27
C VAL A 211 18.49 -21.69 -8.90
N ILE A 212 18.30 -20.91 -7.83
CA ILE A 212 19.33 -19.99 -7.33
C ILE A 212 20.60 -20.77 -6.95
N LYS A 213 20.45 -21.87 -6.20
CA LYS A 213 21.56 -22.71 -5.78
C LYS A 213 22.35 -23.27 -6.95
N THR A 214 21.65 -23.77 -7.96
CA THR A 214 22.29 -24.37 -9.14
C THR A 214 22.98 -23.35 -10.04
N VAL A 215 22.48 -22.11 -10.13
CA VAL A 215 23.02 -21.06 -11.01
C VAL A 215 24.11 -20.22 -10.34
N THR A 216 23.93 -19.86 -9.07
CA THR A 216 24.80 -18.91 -8.35
C THR A 216 25.64 -19.57 -7.27
N GLY A 217 25.24 -20.75 -6.79
CA GLY A 217 25.87 -21.43 -5.65
C GLY A 217 25.32 -21.02 -4.28
N GLU A 218 24.44 -20.03 -4.20
CA GLU A 218 23.87 -19.50 -2.96
C GLU A 218 22.81 -20.45 -2.36
N ASP A 219 22.91 -20.72 -1.06
CA ASP A 219 21.91 -21.48 -0.30
C ASP A 219 20.97 -20.50 0.42
N VAL A 220 19.70 -20.50 0.07
CA VAL A 220 18.67 -19.64 0.70
C VAL A 220 17.38 -20.43 0.89
N GLY A 221 16.70 -20.25 2.02
CA GLY A 221 15.39 -20.87 2.28
C GLY A 221 14.24 -20.14 1.57
N PHE A 222 13.07 -20.78 1.46
CA PHE A 222 11.86 -20.11 0.92
C PHE A 222 11.47 -18.88 1.75
N GLU A 223 11.47 -19.01 3.08
CA GLU A 223 11.09 -17.95 4.00
C GLU A 223 12.06 -16.75 3.92
N GLU A 224 13.36 -17.02 3.87
CA GLU A 224 14.38 -15.97 3.73
C GLU A 224 14.30 -15.28 2.37
N LEU A 225 14.14 -16.05 1.30
CA LEU A 225 14.09 -15.53 -0.07
C LEU A 225 12.86 -14.65 -0.33
N GLY A 226 11.70 -15.08 0.16
CA GLY A 226 10.42 -14.52 -0.28
C GLY A 226 9.27 -14.72 0.69
N GLY A 227 9.54 -14.96 1.97
CA GLY A 227 8.53 -14.96 3.01
C GLY A 227 7.91 -13.56 3.20
N ALA A 228 6.78 -13.52 3.92
CA ALA A 228 6.05 -12.27 4.17
C ALA A 228 6.95 -11.20 4.81
N ARG A 229 7.78 -11.58 5.78
CA ARG A 229 8.70 -10.65 6.46
C ARG A 229 9.72 -10.02 5.51
N THR A 230 10.33 -10.80 4.62
CA THR A 230 11.30 -10.28 3.64
C THR A 230 10.64 -9.24 2.73
N HIS A 231 9.41 -9.50 2.27
CA HIS A 231 8.71 -8.56 1.39
C HIS A 231 8.14 -7.33 2.08
N ASN A 232 7.86 -7.41 3.38
CA ASN A 232 7.37 -6.29 4.18
C ASN A 232 8.47 -5.45 4.82
N ALA A 233 9.71 -5.96 4.97
CA ALA A 233 10.79 -5.24 5.65
C ALA A 233 11.99 -4.92 4.76
N THR A 234 12.25 -5.72 3.72
CA THR A 234 13.47 -5.60 2.90
C THR A 234 13.16 -5.15 1.48
N SER A 235 12.25 -5.83 0.78
CA SER A 235 12.04 -5.56 -0.65
C SER A 235 11.01 -4.46 -0.95
N GLY A 236 10.20 -4.05 0.04
CA GLY A 236 9.12 -3.08 -0.15
C GLY A 236 8.02 -3.50 -1.12
N VAL A 237 7.79 -4.81 -1.27
CA VAL A 237 6.77 -5.35 -2.21
C VAL A 237 5.41 -5.50 -1.52
N ALA A 238 5.42 -5.93 -0.26
CA ALA A 238 4.20 -6.18 0.50
C ALA A 238 3.88 -5.00 1.43
N HIS A 239 2.58 -4.75 1.58
CA HIS A 239 2.05 -3.58 2.27
C HIS A 239 1.63 -3.91 3.71
N HIS A 240 1.33 -5.17 4.00
CA HIS A 240 1.02 -5.65 5.34
C HIS A 240 1.39 -7.12 5.51
N MET A 241 1.86 -7.47 6.70
CA MET A 241 2.12 -8.84 7.12
C MET A 241 1.21 -9.18 8.29
N ALA A 242 0.19 -9.98 8.02
CA ALA A 242 -0.75 -10.45 9.04
C ALA A 242 -0.19 -11.68 9.78
N GLY A 243 -0.63 -11.88 11.02
CA GLY A 243 -0.28 -13.07 11.81
C GLY A 243 -0.96 -14.33 11.31
N ASP A 244 -2.19 -14.21 10.78
CA ASP A 244 -2.95 -15.31 10.18
C ASP A 244 -3.86 -14.85 9.02
N GLU A 245 -4.56 -15.80 8.39
CA GLU A 245 -5.44 -15.50 7.25
C GLU A 245 -6.68 -14.67 7.65
N LYS A 246 -7.13 -14.72 8.90
CA LYS A 246 -8.30 -13.94 9.36
C LYS A 246 -7.93 -12.48 9.50
N ASP A 247 -6.82 -12.21 10.16
CA ASP A 247 -6.26 -10.85 10.30
C ASP A 247 -5.96 -10.25 8.92
N ALA A 248 -5.46 -11.06 7.98
CA ALA A 248 -5.19 -10.61 6.62
C ALA A 248 -6.47 -10.21 5.87
N VAL A 249 -7.55 -11.00 5.99
CA VAL A 249 -8.84 -10.67 5.39
C VAL A 249 -9.44 -9.44 6.04
N GLU A 250 -9.34 -9.30 7.36
CA GLU A 250 -9.81 -8.10 8.07
C GLU A 250 -9.07 -6.85 7.61
N TYR A 251 -7.75 -6.91 7.47
CA TYR A 251 -6.95 -5.81 6.94
C TYR A 251 -7.39 -5.41 5.52
N VAL A 252 -7.76 -6.39 4.67
CA VAL A 252 -8.31 -6.10 3.33
C VAL A 252 -9.67 -5.39 3.42
N LYS A 253 -10.54 -5.77 4.36
CA LYS A 253 -11.83 -5.07 4.59
C LYS A 253 -11.59 -3.63 5.06
N GLN A 254 -10.68 -3.44 6.00
CA GLN A 254 -10.29 -2.11 6.47
C GLN A 254 -9.73 -1.25 5.33
N LEU A 255 -8.82 -1.76 4.51
CA LEU A 255 -8.34 -1.06 3.31
C LEU A 255 -9.48 -0.65 2.38
N LEU A 256 -10.39 -1.58 2.06
CA LEU A 256 -11.54 -1.29 1.22
C LEU A 256 -12.40 -0.18 1.82
N SER A 257 -12.56 -0.12 3.15
CA SER A 257 -13.35 0.91 3.85
C SER A 257 -12.83 2.34 3.64
N TYR A 258 -11.57 2.53 3.25
CA TYR A 258 -10.99 3.85 2.94
C TYR A 258 -11.02 4.20 1.46
N LEU A 259 -11.15 3.20 0.57
CA LEU A 259 -11.07 3.38 -0.88
C LEU A 259 -12.48 3.50 -1.48
N PRO A 260 -12.70 4.34 -2.51
CA PRO A 260 -13.92 4.30 -3.31
C PRO A 260 -14.02 2.99 -4.10
N SER A 261 -15.22 2.67 -4.63
CA SER A 261 -15.36 1.48 -5.49
C SER A 261 -14.62 1.62 -6.83
N ASN A 262 -14.41 2.84 -7.29
CA ASN A 262 -13.67 3.22 -8.50
C ASN A 262 -13.30 4.71 -8.45
N ASN A 263 -12.45 5.16 -9.38
CA ASN A 263 -11.94 6.53 -9.43
C ASN A 263 -12.96 7.62 -9.82
N LEU A 264 -14.19 7.27 -10.21
CA LEU A 264 -15.24 8.25 -10.53
C LEU A 264 -16.05 8.67 -9.32
N SER A 265 -15.82 8.03 -8.17
CA SER A 265 -16.50 8.33 -6.91
C SER A 265 -15.51 8.89 -5.90
N GLU A 266 -15.99 9.73 -4.99
CA GLU A 266 -15.26 10.05 -3.77
C GLU A 266 -15.20 8.83 -2.84
N PRO A 267 -14.20 8.76 -1.94
CA PRO A 267 -14.11 7.73 -0.92
C PRO A 267 -15.40 7.62 -0.07
N PRO A 268 -15.77 6.43 0.43
CA PRO A 268 -16.92 6.27 1.29
C PRO A 268 -16.72 7.06 2.59
N SER A 269 -17.70 7.87 2.97
CA SER A 269 -17.64 8.72 4.15
C SER A 269 -18.82 8.48 5.08
N PHE A 270 -18.59 8.71 6.36
CA PHE A 270 -19.59 8.66 7.43
C PHE A 270 -19.63 10.01 8.14
N PRO A 271 -20.23 11.04 7.51
CA PRO A 271 -20.05 12.42 7.94
C PRO A 271 -20.45 12.64 9.39
N GLU A 272 -19.51 13.15 10.17
CA GLU A 272 -19.71 13.57 11.55
C GLU A 272 -19.09 14.96 11.75
N GLU A 273 -19.77 15.81 12.51
CA GLU A 273 -19.27 17.16 12.74
C GLU A 273 -18.24 17.13 13.89
N ALA A 274 -16.98 17.43 13.58
CA ALA A 274 -15.95 17.55 14.59
C ALA A 274 -16.09 18.86 15.37
N ASP A 275 -15.88 18.82 16.69
CA ASP A 275 -15.69 20.03 17.49
C ASP A 275 -14.39 20.71 17.07
N THR A 276 -14.46 21.95 16.58
CA THR A 276 -13.28 22.71 16.14
C THR A 276 -12.67 23.58 17.24
N GLY A 277 -13.20 23.52 18.47
CA GLY A 277 -12.53 24.02 19.66
C GLY A 277 -11.31 23.18 20.00
N VAL A 278 -10.33 23.80 20.68
CA VAL A 278 -9.13 23.10 21.17
C VAL A 278 -9.53 22.21 22.35
N SER A 279 -9.35 20.91 22.20
CA SER A 279 -9.63 19.90 23.24
C SER A 279 -8.49 19.80 24.25
N GLY A 280 -8.67 18.99 25.30
CA GLY A 280 -7.59 18.66 26.23
C GLY A 280 -6.47 17.86 25.56
N ASP A 281 -6.84 16.92 24.70
CA ASP A 281 -5.90 16.08 23.95
C ASP A 281 -5.11 16.93 22.94
N ASP A 282 -5.76 17.89 22.27
CA ASP A 282 -5.11 18.84 21.36
C ASP A 282 -3.96 19.59 22.06
N LEU A 283 -4.11 19.96 23.34
CA LEU A 283 -3.09 20.68 24.11
C LEU A 283 -1.85 19.82 24.42
N GLU A 284 -1.93 18.48 24.34
CA GLU A 284 -0.75 17.63 24.51
C GLU A 284 0.29 17.87 23.41
N LEU A 285 -0.15 18.27 22.20
CA LEU A 285 0.73 18.56 21.07
C LEU A 285 1.65 19.77 21.33
N ASP A 286 1.22 20.72 22.16
CA ASP A 286 2.03 21.92 22.48
C ASP A 286 3.31 21.57 23.26
N ALA A 287 3.32 20.43 23.96
CA ALA A 287 4.46 19.93 24.72
C ALA A 287 5.18 18.74 24.05
N LEU A 288 4.71 18.29 22.87
CA LEU A 288 5.22 17.08 22.22
C LEU A 288 6.64 17.26 21.67
N ILE A 289 6.93 18.42 21.08
CA ILE A 289 8.24 18.67 20.47
C ILE A 289 9.28 18.93 21.57
N PRO A 290 10.36 18.14 21.65
CA PRO A 290 11.40 18.35 22.66
C PRO A 290 12.17 19.65 22.44
N ASP A 291 12.58 20.30 23.54
CA ASP A 291 13.44 21.49 23.51
C ASP A 291 14.75 21.24 22.75
N SER A 292 15.33 20.04 22.89
CA SER A 292 16.53 19.65 22.15
C SER A 292 16.17 19.24 20.72
N ALA A 293 16.74 19.94 19.74
CA ALA A 293 16.59 19.59 18.32
C ALA A 293 17.10 18.18 17.97
N ASN A 294 17.96 17.58 18.81
CA ASN A 294 18.51 16.24 18.61
C ASN A 294 17.66 15.14 19.23
N GLN A 295 16.74 15.48 20.14
CA GLN A 295 15.85 14.50 20.75
C GLN A 295 14.68 14.19 19.80
N PRO A 296 14.45 12.92 19.43
CA PRO A 296 13.32 12.55 18.59
C PRO A 296 12.02 12.49 19.41
N TYR A 297 10.90 12.41 18.70
CA TYR A 297 9.57 12.11 19.23
C TYR A 297 8.85 11.19 18.24
N ASP A 298 7.78 10.54 18.68
CA ASP A 298 7.00 9.64 17.84
C ASP A 298 5.97 10.42 17.02
N MET A 299 6.10 10.38 15.69
CA MET A 299 5.18 11.04 14.79
C MET A 299 3.77 10.39 14.79
N HIS A 300 3.64 9.13 15.20
CA HIS A 300 2.31 8.50 15.36
C HIS A 300 1.43 9.32 16.30
N ARG A 301 2.00 9.89 17.36
CA ARG A 301 1.25 10.75 18.29
C ARG A 301 0.60 11.93 17.58
N VAL A 302 1.31 12.61 16.69
CA VAL A 302 0.75 13.75 15.93
C VAL A 302 -0.40 13.28 15.04
N ILE A 303 -0.23 12.15 14.37
CA ILE A 303 -1.23 11.59 13.45
C ILE A 303 -2.49 11.18 14.22
N GLU A 304 -2.34 10.44 15.32
CA GLU A 304 -3.42 9.98 16.21
C GLU A 304 -4.23 11.15 16.81
N HIS A 305 -3.63 12.31 17.02
CA HIS A 305 -4.35 13.50 17.52
C HIS A 305 -5.16 14.22 16.42
N VAL A 306 -4.90 13.92 15.15
CA VAL A 306 -5.54 14.58 14.00
C VAL A 306 -6.65 13.73 13.40
N VAL A 307 -6.43 12.42 13.29
CA VAL A 307 -7.41 11.50 12.70
C VAL A 307 -8.50 11.14 13.71
N ASP A 308 -9.71 10.89 13.22
CA ASP A 308 -10.86 10.51 14.04
C ASP A 308 -10.52 9.27 14.90
N ASP A 309 -10.87 9.34 16.18
CA ASP A 309 -10.61 8.30 17.21
C ASP A 309 -9.15 7.87 17.41
N GLY A 310 -8.18 8.55 16.76
CA GLY A 310 -6.79 8.09 16.70
C GLY A 310 -6.58 6.85 15.83
N ASP A 311 -7.58 6.46 15.03
CA ASP A 311 -7.54 5.26 14.21
C ASP A 311 -6.69 5.47 12.93
N PHE A 312 -5.44 5.02 12.99
CA PHE A 312 -4.50 5.07 11.88
C PHE A 312 -4.20 3.67 11.30
N LEU A 313 -4.70 3.41 10.10
CA LEU A 313 -4.40 2.19 9.33
C LEU A 313 -3.05 2.35 8.61
N GLU A 314 -1.97 2.04 9.30
CA GLU A 314 -0.61 2.12 8.74
C GLU A 314 -0.37 1.06 7.66
N THR A 315 0.23 1.50 6.55
CA THR A 315 0.67 0.68 5.42
C THR A 315 2.20 0.63 5.35
N GLN A 316 2.75 -0.54 5.04
CA GLN A 316 4.20 -0.78 4.97
C GLN A 316 4.95 -0.42 6.27
N ALA A 317 4.36 -0.70 7.44
CA ALA A 317 4.93 -0.37 8.75
C ALA A 317 6.36 -0.90 8.99
N LEU A 318 6.73 -2.01 8.33
CA LEU A 318 8.04 -2.64 8.47
C LEU A 318 9.08 -2.17 7.42
N PHE A 319 8.66 -1.47 6.37
CA PHE A 319 9.55 -1.01 5.29
C PHE A 319 9.74 0.50 5.36
N ALA A 320 10.98 0.97 5.24
CA ALA A 320 11.36 2.38 5.36
C ALA A 320 10.70 3.05 6.59
N PRO A 321 11.04 2.63 7.82
CA PRO A 321 10.37 3.08 9.04
C PRO A 321 10.60 4.57 9.36
N ASN A 322 11.52 5.23 8.64
CA ASN A 322 11.76 6.68 8.62
C ASN A 322 10.65 7.50 7.95
N ILE A 323 9.70 6.86 7.25
CA ILE A 323 8.49 7.52 6.74
C ILE A 323 7.25 6.66 7.00
N LEU A 324 6.19 7.28 7.51
CA LEU A 324 4.90 6.67 7.79
C LEU A 324 3.98 6.91 6.61
N THR A 325 3.20 5.89 6.25
CA THR A 325 2.16 5.97 5.22
C THR A 325 0.94 5.21 5.69
N GLY A 326 -0.26 5.75 5.55
CA GLY A 326 -1.46 5.03 5.96
C GLY A 326 -2.72 5.85 5.80
N PHE A 327 -3.85 5.27 6.18
CA PHE A 327 -5.15 5.93 6.09
C PHE A 327 -5.70 6.24 7.48
N GLY A 328 -6.47 7.33 7.55
CA GLY A 328 -7.32 7.66 8.69
C GLY A 328 -8.59 8.34 8.21
N ARG A 329 -9.40 8.87 9.11
CA ARG A 329 -10.53 9.73 8.76
C ARG A 329 -10.41 11.10 9.42
N VAL A 330 -11.02 12.10 8.81
CA VAL A 330 -11.29 13.40 9.43
C VAL A 330 -12.75 13.74 9.16
N GLU A 331 -13.55 13.91 10.20
CA GLU A 331 -15.02 14.08 10.10
C GLU A 331 -15.72 12.91 9.39
N GLY A 332 -15.18 11.71 9.54
CA GLY A 332 -15.64 10.50 8.87
C GLY A 332 -15.28 10.43 7.38
N PHE A 333 -14.46 11.34 6.85
CA PHE A 333 -13.95 11.31 5.47
C PHE A 333 -12.55 10.69 5.41
N PRO A 334 -12.31 9.67 4.57
CA PRO A 334 -10.98 9.08 4.38
C PRO A 334 -9.92 10.11 3.99
N VAL A 335 -8.75 10.01 4.63
CA VAL A 335 -7.53 10.77 4.30
C VAL A 335 -6.33 9.81 4.24
N GLY A 336 -5.39 10.10 3.36
CA GLY A 336 -4.07 9.48 3.32
C GLY A 336 -3.08 10.33 4.11
N VAL A 337 -2.18 9.69 4.85
CA VAL A 337 -1.16 10.36 5.65
C VAL A 337 0.23 9.98 5.15
N VAL A 338 1.11 10.97 5.02
CA VAL A 338 2.54 10.79 4.78
C VAL A 338 3.31 11.57 5.84
N ALA A 339 4.18 10.93 6.61
CA ALA A 339 4.87 11.63 7.69
C ALA A 339 6.30 11.16 7.90
N ASN A 340 7.25 12.08 8.11
CA ASN A 340 8.59 11.67 8.55
C ASN A 340 8.53 11.10 9.98
N GLN A 341 9.32 10.07 10.29
CA GLN A 341 9.40 9.50 11.64
C GLN A 341 10.75 9.85 12.29
N PRO A 342 10.82 10.86 13.17
CA PRO A 342 12.08 11.32 13.76
C PRO A 342 12.81 10.26 14.58
N MET A 343 12.11 9.27 15.14
CA MET A 343 12.73 8.17 15.89
C MET A 343 13.49 7.18 15.00
N GLN A 344 13.30 7.22 13.69
CA GLN A 344 13.86 6.28 12.72
C GLN A 344 14.72 7.06 11.73
N PHE A 345 16.04 6.81 11.76
CA PHE A 345 17.02 7.55 10.95
C PHE A 345 16.89 9.08 11.04
N ALA A 346 16.50 9.62 12.20
CA ALA A 346 16.25 11.04 12.42
C ALA A 346 15.17 11.66 11.49
N GLY A 347 14.32 10.84 10.86
CA GLY A 347 13.30 11.27 9.90
C GLY A 347 13.86 11.64 8.52
N CYS A 348 15.11 11.28 8.19
CA CYS A 348 15.69 11.60 6.88
C CYS A 348 14.98 10.85 5.75
N LEU A 349 14.99 11.43 4.55
CA LEU A 349 14.56 10.74 3.34
C LEU A 349 15.69 9.90 2.76
N ASP A 350 15.40 8.66 2.42
CA ASP A 350 16.28 7.79 1.65
C ASP A 350 15.55 7.25 0.42
N ILE A 351 16.21 6.35 -0.30
CA ILE A 351 15.64 5.72 -1.49
C ILE A 351 14.30 5.04 -1.17
N ASP A 352 14.27 4.21 -0.13
CA ASP A 352 13.15 3.35 0.17
C ASP A 352 11.96 4.15 0.72
N ALA A 353 12.21 5.15 1.57
CA ALA A 353 11.17 6.09 2.02
C ALA A 353 10.56 6.89 0.86
N SER A 354 11.40 7.31 -0.09
CA SER A 354 10.93 8.07 -1.26
C SER A 354 10.00 7.22 -2.13
N GLU A 355 10.34 5.95 -2.37
CA GLU A 355 9.50 5.06 -3.18
C GLU A 355 8.22 4.62 -2.47
N LYS A 356 8.32 4.32 -1.16
CA LYS A 356 7.17 4.03 -0.30
C LYS A 356 6.13 5.14 -0.36
N ALA A 357 6.55 6.38 -0.05
CA ALA A 357 5.63 7.52 -0.05
C ALA A 357 5.17 7.90 -1.45
N ALA A 358 6.03 7.81 -2.47
CA ALA A 358 5.65 8.19 -3.84
C ALA A 358 4.52 7.30 -4.37
N ARG A 359 4.60 5.98 -4.17
CA ARG A 359 3.54 5.07 -4.59
C ARG A 359 2.25 5.34 -3.79
N PHE A 360 2.36 5.56 -2.48
CA PHE A 360 1.21 5.84 -1.62
C PHE A 360 0.46 7.12 -2.01
N VAL A 361 1.18 8.23 -2.24
CA VAL A 361 0.59 9.51 -2.70
C VAL A 361 -0.15 9.32 -4.02
N ARG A 362 0.46 8.63 -4.99
CA ARG A 362 -0.19 8.33 -6.27
C ARG A 362 -1.44 7.46 -6.13
N THR A 363 -1.43 6.50 -5.21
CA THR A 363 -2.60 5.68 -4.91
C THR A 363 -3.73 6.53 -4.34
N CYS A 364 -3.42 7.44 -3.40
CA CYS A 364 -4.41 8.36 -2.84
C CYS A 364 -5.01 9.26 -3.92
N ASP A 365 -4.16 9.88 -4.74
CA ASP A 365 -4.60 10.76 -5.83
C ASP A 365 -5.49 10.03 -6.85
N ALA A 366 -5.10 8.83 -7.28
CA ALA A 366 -5.86 8.05 -8.25
C ALA A 366 -7.27 7.66 -7.75
N PHE A 367 -7.48 7.64 -6.43
CA PHE A 367 -8.73 7.26 -5.80
C PHE A 367 -9.38 8.41 -5.00
N ASN A 368 -9.05 9.65 -5.34
CA ASN A 368 -9.68 10.86 -4.81
C ASN A 368 -9.56 11.00 -3.27
N ILE A 369 -8.49 10.46 -2.67
CA ILE A 369 -8.23 10.55 -1.23
C ILE A 369 -7.32 11.76 -0.96
N PRO A 370 -7.76 12.75 -0.16
CA PRO A 370 -6.92 13.84 0.32
C PRO A 370 -5.63 13.34 0.98
N VAL A 371 -4.52 14.07 0.82
CA VAL A 371 -3.23 13.73 1.46
C VAL A 371 -2.88 14.78 2.52
N LEU A 372 -2.64 14.28 3.73
CA LEU A 372 -2.10 15.03 4.86
C LEU A 372 -0.62 14.68 5.03
N THR A 373 0.25 15.69 5.01
CA THR A 373 1.70 15.49 5.11
C THR A 373 2.27 16.14 6.36
N PHE A 374 2.96 15.37 7.21
CA PHE A 374 3.63 15.90 8.41
C PHE A 374 5.15 15.88 8.26
N VAL A 375 5.79 17.04 8.41
CA VAL A 375 7.18 17.25 8.02
C VAL A 375 8.09 17.47 9.22
N ASP A 376 9.05 16.56 9.40
CA ASP A 376 10.22 16.71 10.28
C ASP A 376 11.41 15.98 9.65
N VAL A 377 11.96 16.59 8.61
CA VAL A 377 13.02 16.03 7.76
C VAL A 377 14.30 16.87 7.84
N PRO A 378 15.43 16.30 8.30
CA PRO A 378 16.71 17.01 8.33
C PRO A 378 17.39 17.09 6.95
N GLY A 379 16.90 16.34 5.97
CA GLY A 379 17.48 16.21 4.64
C GLY A 379 17.40 14.77 4.13
N PHE A 380 18.18 14.49 3.09
CA PHE A 380 18.38 13.13 2.59
C PHE A 380 19.49 12.42 3.38
N LEU A 381 19.37 11.09 3.56
CA LEU A 381 20.39 10.27 4.18
C LEU A 381 21.70 10.37 3.38
N PRO A 382 22.81 10.85 3.98
CA PRO A 382 24.10 10.88 3.29
C PRO A 382 24.68 9.46 3.17
N GLY A 383 25.04 9.04 1.96
CA GLY A 383 25.66 7.73 1.74
C GLY A 383 26.08 7.50 0.29
N VAL A 384 27.23 6.86 0.09
CA VAL A 384 27.70 6.46 -1.26
C VAL A 384 26.77 5.40 -1.86
N ASP A 385 26.22 4.53 -1.01
CA ASP A 385 25.19 3.56 -1.34
C ASP A 385 23.90 4.21 -1.84
N GLN A 386 23.51 5.37 -1.31
CA GLN A 386 22.34 6.12 -1.80
C GLN A 386 22.59 6.65 -3.22
N GLU A 387 23.76 7.23 -3.47
CA GLU A 387 24.14 7.72 -4.81
C GLU A 387 24.18 6.57 -5.83
N TYR A 388 24.86 5.46 -5.49
CA TYR A 388 24.98 4.29 -6.39
C TYR A 388 23.67 3.50 -6.53
N GLY A 389 22.82 3.52 -5.49
CA GLY A 389 21.46 3.01 -5.52
C GLY A 389 20.51 3.86 -6.37
N GLY A 390 20.96 5.05 -6.80
CA GLY A 390 20.23 5.94 -7.69
C GLY A 390 19.22 6.85 -6.99
N ILE A 391 19.56 7.37 -5.81
CA ILE A 391 18.70 8.31 -5.04
C ILE A 391 18.18 9.47 -5.88
N ILE A 392 18.95 9.99 -6.85
CA ILE A 392 18.50 11.09 -7.71
C ILE A 392 17.22 10.71 -8.48
N ARG A 393 17.20 9.53 -9.13
CA ARG A 393 16.04 9.09 -9.90
C ARG A 393 14.93 8.51 -9.02
N ARG A 394 15.28 7.82 -7.93
CA ARG A 394 14.31 7.16 -7.02
C ARG A 394 13.66 8.18 -6.08
N GLY A 395 14.43 9.12 -5.55
CA GLY A 395 13.96 10.26 -4.74
C GLY A 395 13.05 11.23 -5.50
N ALA A 396 13.35 11.48 -6.79
CA ALA A 396 12.51 12.34 -7.63
C ALA A 396 11.07 11.80 -7.84
N LYS A 397 10.81 10.52 -7.56
CA LYS A 397 9.46 9.94 -7.64
C LYS A 397 8.50 10.61 -6.66
N LEU A 398 8.96 10.99 -5.47
CA LEU A 398 8.10 11.62 -4.45
C LEU A 398 7.75 13.07 -4.85
N ILE A 399 8.71 13.81 -5.40
CA ILE A 399 8.46 15.13 -6.00
C ILE A 399 7.41 15.01 -7.11
N TYR A 400 7.58 14.03 -8.00
CA TYR A 400 6.66 13.81 -9.10
C TYR A 400 5.25 13.46 -8.62
N ALA A 401 5.12 12.63 -7.59
CA ALA A 401 3.84 12.22 -7.02
C ALA A 401 3.08 13.39 -6.39
N TYR A 402 3.74 14.26 -5.62
CA TYR A 402 3.08 15.47 -5.09
C TYR A 402 2.73 16.46 -6.20
N ALA A 403 3.64 16.70 -7.14
CA ALA A 403 3.43 17.69 -8.21
C ALA A 403 2.38 17.28 -9.25
N GLU A 404 2.03 15.99 -9.35
CA GLU A 404 0.95 15.53 -10.22
C GLU A 404 -0.40 15.41 -9.49
N ALA A 405 -0.40 15.40 -8.16
CA ALA A 405 -1.61 15.17 -7.38
C ALA A 405 -2.58 16.35 -7.50
N THR A 406 -3.86 16.03 -7.72
CA THR A 406 -4.95 17.00 -7.86
C THR A 406 -5.97 16.92 -6.73
N VAL A 407 -5.87 15.89 -5.88
CA VAL A 407 -6.58 15.81 -4.60
C VAL A 407 -6.21 16.97 -3.67
N PRO A 408 -7.00 17.23 -2.61
CA PRO A 408 -6.61 18.16 -1.57
C PRO A 408 -5.29 17.75 -0.90
N LEU A 409 -4.37 18.71 -0.78
CA LEU A 409 -3.05 18.54 -0.18
C LEU A 409 -2.89 19.52 0.98
N ILE A 410 -2.76 19.00 2.20
CA ILE A 410 -2.48 19.80 3.40
C ILE A 410 -1.17 19.31 4.03
N THR A 411 -0.25 20.23 4.25
CA THR A 411 1.06 19.94 4.82
C THR A 411 1.24 20.69 6.14
N VAL A 412 1.74 20.01 7.16
CA VAL A 412 2.05 20.58 8.48
C VAL A 412 3.53 20.33 8.79
N ILE A 413 4.32 21.39 8.86
CA ILE A 413 5.72 21.31 9.27
C ILE A 413 5.79 21.41 10.79
N THR A 414 6.12 20.31 11.46
CA THR A 414 6.19 20.25 12.93
C THR A 414 7.56 20.71 13.44
N ARG A 415 8.64 20.37 12.72
CA ARG A 415 10.01 20.74 13.11
C ARG A 415 10.94 20.94 11.92
N LYS A 416 11.76 19.98 11.49
CA LYS A 416 12.80 20.24 10.47
C LYS A 416 12.23 20.23 9.06
N ALA A 417 12.66 21.17 8.22
CA ALA A 417 12.42 21.16 6.79
C ALA A 417 13.62 21.80 6.06
N PHE A 418 14.63 20.99 5.76
CA PHE A 418 15.88 21.48 5.18
C PHE A 418 16.09 21.13 3.70
N GLY A 419 16.54 22.14 2.94
CA GLY A 419 17.04 21.99 1.57
C GLY A 419 16.02 21.33 0.64
N GLY A 420 16.49 20.42 -0.22
CA GLY A 420 15.61 19.73 -1.16
C GLY A 420 14.54 18.86 -0.48
N ALA A 421 14.74 18.45 0.78
CA ALA A 421 13.73 17.67 1.49
C ALA A 421 12.51 18.51 1.89
N TYR A 422 12.69 19.82 2.14
CA TYR A 422 11.56 20.75 2.28
C TYR A 422 10.69 20.75 1.03
N ASP A 423 11.32 20.83 -0.16
CA ASP A 423 10.57 20.82 -1.42
C ASP A 423 9.81 19.49 -1.60
N VAL A 424 10.49 18.37 -1.35
CA VAL A 424 9.94 17.01 -1.56
C VAL A 424 8.74 16.72 -0.66
N MET A 425 8.73 17.20 0.59
CA MET A 425 7.70 16.88 1.57
C MET A 425 6.45 17.78 1.44
N GLY A 426 5.84 17.79 0.26
CA GLY A 426 4.54 18.46 0.04
C GLY A 426 4.62 19.99 0.19
N SER A 427 5.68 20.62 -0.31
CA SER A 427 5.81 22.08 -0.26
C SER A 427 4.74 22.77 -1.12
N LYS A 428 4.45 24.04 -0.80
CA LYS A 428 3.56 24.88 -1.62
C LYS A 428 4.03 24.99 -3.07
N HIS A 429 5.34 24.88 -3.30
CA HIS A 429 5.93 24.93 -4.64
C HIS A 429 5.59 23.72 -5.50
N LEU A 430 5.22 22.59 -4.89
CA LEU A 430 4.74 21.40 -5.58
C LEU A 430 3.22 21.38 -5.76
N GLY A 431 2.50 22.42 -5.33
CA GLY A 431 1.04 22.51 -5.50
C GLY A 431 0.22 22.14 -4.26
N ALA A 432 0.86 22.05 -3.08
CA ALA A 432 0.11 21.91 -1.83
C ALA A 432 -0.83 23.10 -1.61
N ASP A 433 -2.08 22.82 -1.25
CA ASP A 433 -3.14 23.82 -1.13
C ASP A 433 -2.98 24.63 0.15
N LEU A 434 -2.70 23.95 1.26
CA LEU A 434 -2.53 24.53 2.59
C LEU A 434 -1.23 24.03 3.24
N ASN A 435 -0.33 24.94 3.56
CA ASN A 435 0.93 24.66 4.25
C ASN A 435 0.95 25.38 5.59
N LEU A 436 0.96 24.62 6.68
CA LEU A 436 0.99 25.11 8.05
C LEU A 436 2.36 24.81 8.63
N ALA A 437 2.79 25.62 9.60
CA ALA A 437 4.01 25.38 10.35
C ALA A 437 3.76 25.60 11.85
N TRP A 438 4.34 24.74 12.68
CA TRP A 438 4.42 24.98 14.12
C TRP A 438 5.49 26.03 14.44
N PRO A 439 5.48 26.66 15.62
CA PRO A 439 6.51 27.62 16.00
C PRO A 439 7.90 26.97 16.10
N THR A 440 7.96 25.66 16.33
CA THR A 440 9.16 24.82 16.35
C THR A 440 9.71 24.48 14.97
N ALA A 441 9.04 24.89 13.89
CA ALA A 441 9.48 24.60 12.53
C ALA A 441 10.78 25.34 12.17
N GLN A 442 11.73 24.63 11.59
CA GLN A 442 13.03 25.12 11.13
C GLN A 442 13.10 24.97 9.61
N ILE A 443 12.83 26.04 8.87
CA ILE A 443 12.75 26.03 7.41
C ILE A 443 13.96 26.77 6.84
N ALA A 444 14.92 26.03 6.30
CA ALA A 444 16.18 26.60 5.80
C ALA A 444 16.81 25.78 4.67
N VAL A 445 17.81 26.34 4.00
CA VAL A 445 18.53 25.65 2.89
C VAL A 445 19.33 24.45 3.40
N MET A 446 19.91 24.54 4.60
CA MET A 446 20.65 23.47 5.26
C MET A 446 20.75 23.77 6.76
N GLY A 447 21.20 22.80 7.56
CA GLY A 447 21.43 23.00 8.99
C GLY A 447 22.48 24.07 9.29
N ALA A 448 22.34 24.76 10.42
CA ALA A 448 23.14 25.95 10.78
C ALA A 448 24.66 25.70 10.76
N GLN A 449 25.11 24.58 11.31
CA GLN A 449 26.54 24.23 11.31
C GLN A 449 27.12 24.12 9.89
N GLY A 450 26.38 23.52 8.95
CA GLY A 450 26.78 23.43 7.55
C GLY A 450 26.80 24.80 6.88
N ALA A 451 25.77 25.61 7.13
CA ALA A 451 25.62 26.93 6.54
C ALA A 451 26.74 27.89 6.98
N VAL A 452 27.05 27.95 8.28
CA VAL A 452 28.08 28.84 8.84
C VAL A 452 29.47 28.53 8.29
N ASN A 453 29.81 27.25 8.12
CA ASN A 453 31.09 26.84 7.55
C ASN A 453 31.28 27.26 6.07
N ILE A 454 30.18 27.54 5.36
CA ILE A 454 30.21 28.04 3.98
C ILE A 454 30.19 29.57 3.98
N LEU A 455 29.22 30.19 4.67
CA LEU A 455 29.00 31.63 4.67
C LEU A 455 30.14 32.40 5.33
N HIS A 456 30.63 31.92 6.48
CA HIS A 456 31.62 32.59 7.29
C HIS A 456 33.01 31.95 7.19
N ARG A 457 33.27 31.17 6.12
CA ARG A 457 34.57 30.51 5.90
C ARG A 457 35.75 31.48 6.03
N ARG A 458 35.62 32.68 5.48
CA ARG A 458 36.66 33.73 5.55
C ARG A 458 36.82 34.24 6.98
N THR A 459 35.73 34.60 7.65
CA THR A 459 35.74 35.08 9.04
C THR A 459 36.33 34.06 10.00
N ILE A 460 36.02 32.78 9.82
CA ILE A 460 36.59 31.67 10.61
C ILE A 460 38.10 31.54 10.34
N ALA A 461 38.53 31.60 9.08
CA ALA A 461 39.96 31.55 8.73
C ALA A 461 40.73 32.79 9.23
N GLU A 462 40.10 33.96 9.24
CA GLU A 462 40.66 35.19 9.81
C GLU A 462 40.79 35.07 11.34
N ALA A 463 39.79 34.54 12.04
CA ALA A 463 39.86 34.26 13.47
C ALA A 463 41.01 33.29 13.81
N GLU A 464 41.17 32.23 13.01
CA GLU A 464 42.30 31.30 13.14
C GLU A 464 43.65 32.00 12.93
N ALA A 465 43.76 32.83 11.89
CA ALA A 465 44.98 33.59 11.59
C ALA A 465 45.31 34.63 12.68
N ASN A 466 44.29 35.18 13.35
CA ASN A 466 44.43 36.14 14.44
C ASN A 466 44.69 35.48 15.81
N GLY A 467 44.71 34.15 15.89
CA GLY A 467 44.89 33.42 17.14
C GLY A 467 43.69 33.48 18.08
N GLU A 468 42.50 33.72 17.55
CA GLU A 468 41.24 33.71 18.30
C GLU A 468 40.73 32.28 18.55
N ASP A 469 39.78 32.12 19.47
CA ASP A 469 39.10 30.85 19.70
C ASP A 469 38.08 30.58 18.57
N VAL A 470 38.54 29.81 17.58
CA VAL A 470 37.76 29.43 16.39
C VAL A 470 36.45 28.73 16.75
N GLU A 471 36.45 27.87 17.77
CA GLU A 471 35.24 27.14 18.14
C GLU A 471 34.22 28.06 18.83
N ALA A 472 34.68 29.00 19.66
CA ALA A 472 33.80 30.03 20.23
C ALA A 472 33.21 30.95 19.15
N VAL A 473 34.01 31.36 18.17
CA VAL A 473 33.53 32.17 17.03
C VAL A 473 32.52 31.39 16.20
N ARG A 474 32.81 30.12 15.89
CA ARG A 474 31.89 29.25 15.13
C ARG A 474 30.59 29.05 15.90
N ALA A 475 30.64 28.74 17.19
CA ALA A 475 29.46 28.55 18.03
C ALA A 475 28.57 29.81 18.08
N ARG A 476 29.18 31.00 18.20
CA ARG A 476 28.45 32.28 18.16
C ARG A 476 27.76 32.49 16.81
N LEU A 477 28.45 32.23 15.70
CA LEU A 477 27.88 32.38 14.35
C LEU A 477 26.77 31.35 14.08
N ILE A 478 26.90 30.13 14.62
CA ILE A 478 25.83 29.12 14.58
C ILE A 478 24.62 29.65 15.33
N GLN A 479 24.77 30.11 16.58
CA GLN A 479 23.66 30.66 17.36
C GLN A 479 22.97 31.81 16.63
N GLU A 480 23.73 32.73 16.05
CA GLU A 480 23.19 33.85 15.27
C GLU A 480 22.40 33.37 14.05
N TYR A 481 22.89 32.36 13.34
CA TYR A 481 22.17 31.74 12.21
C TYR A 481 20.89 31.03 12.68
N GLU A 482 20.95 30.31 13.80
CA GLU A 482 19.79 29.61 14.36
C GLU A 482 18.70 30.60 14.79
N ASP A 483 19.05 31.62 15.56
CA ASP A 483 18.11 32.63 16.07
C ASP A 483 17.46 33.45 14.95
N THR A 484 18.17 33.66 13.84
CA THR A 484 17.69 34.51 12.74
C THR A 484 16.97 33.73 11.65
N LEU A 485 17.47 32.54 11.27
CA LEU A 485 17.02 31.81 10.08
C LEU A 485 16.35 30.46 10.38
N LEU A 486 16.62 29.81 11.52
CA LEU A 486 15.99 28.51 11.85
C LEU A 486 14.63 28.69 12.54
N ASN A 487 13.70 29.27 11.81
CA ASN A 487 12.32 29.50 12.24
C ASN A 487 11.38 29.49 11.01
N PRO A 488 10.05 29.44 11.18
CA PRO A 488 9.13 29.41 10.03
C PRO A 488 8.82 30.81 9.48
N TYR A 489 9.21 31.88 10.17
CA TYR A 489 8.69 33.22 9.90
C TYR A 489 9.17 33.79 8.57
N ILE A 490 10.39 33.47 8.14
CA ILE A 490 10.89 33.89 6.81
C ILE A 490 10.09 33.24 5.67
N ALA A 491 9.69 31.98 5.85
CA ALA A 491 8.81 31.30 4.90
C ALA A 491 7.40 31.90 4.93
N ALA A 492 6.91 32.29 6.11
CA ALA A 492 5.60 32.93 6.28
C ALA A 492 5.56 34.33 5.63
N GLU A 493 6.60 35.15 5.78
CA GLU A 493 6.74 36.45 5.12
C GLU A 493 6.65 36.36 3.58
N ARG A 494 7.04 35.21 3.03
CA ARG A 494 6.99 34.92 1.59
C ARG A 494 5.71 34.22 1.15
N GLY A 495 4.82 33.86 2.07
CA GLY A 495 3.62 33.08 1.79
C GLY A 495 3.91 31.64 1.36
N TYR A 496 5.07 31.09 1.72
CA TYR A 496 5.40 29.68 1.46
C TYR A 496 4.68 28.75 2.45
N VAL A 497 4.44 29.25 3.65
CA VAL A 497 3.48 28.70 4.62
C VAL A 497 2.32 29.69 4.78
N ASP A 498 1.09 29.20 4.81
CA ASP A 498 -0.13 29.99 4.90
C ASP A 498 -0.43 30.45 6.33
N GLY A 499 0.10 29.73 7.32
CA GLY A 499 -0.07 30.06 8.73
C GLY A 499 1.00 29.41 9.62
N VAL A 500 1.49 30.19 10.59
CA VAL A 500 2.22 29.66 11.74
C VAL A 500 1.22 29.50 12.88
N ILE A 501 0.96 28.26 13.29
CA ILE A 501 -0.11 27.91 14.23
C ILE A 501 0.46 27.22 15.46
N PRO A 502 -0.17 27.36 16.65
CA PRO A 502 0.11 26.48 17.78
C PRO A 502 -0.11 25.01 17.41
N PRO A 503 0.71 24.07 17.92
CA PRO A 503 0.51 22.64 17.70
C PRO A 503 -0.92 22.15 17.99
N SER A 504 -1.53 22.63 19.08
CA SER A 504 -2.90 22.29 19.47
C SER A 504 -3.99 22.72 18.49
N GLU A 505 -3.70 23.65 17.56
CA GLU A 505 -4.68 24.07 16.57
C GLU A 505 -4.70 23.19 15.31
N THR A 506 -3.73 22.28 15.18
CA THR A 506 -3.50 21.48 13.95
C THR A 506 -4.75 20.76 13.47
N ARG A 507 -5.41 20.01 14.35
CA ARG A 507 -6.65 19.28 14.03
C ARG A 507 -7.74 20.23 13.53
N SER A 508 -7.96 21.35 14.22
CA SER A 508 -8.99 22.33 13.83
C SER A 508 -8.72 22.97 12.47
N GLN A 509 -7.44 23.21 12.13
CA GLN A 509 -7.02 23.80 10.85
C GLN A 509 -7.16 22.78 9.71
N ILE A 510 -6.82 21.52 9.95
CA ILE A 510 -7.02 20.43 8.98
C ILE A 510 -8.50 20.23 8.70
N VAL A 511 -9.36 20.15 9.73
CA VAL A 511 -10.82 20.03 9.57
C VAL A 511 -11.37 21.17 8.69
N LYS A 512 -11.05 22.42 9.03
CA LYS A 512 -11.52 23.59 8.26
C LYS A 512 -10.96 23.61 6.83
N GLY A 513 -9.69 23.25 6.67
CA GLY A 513 -9.02 23.17 5.37
C GLY A 513 -9.68 22.13 4.47
N LEU A 514 -9.88 20.90 4.96
CA LEU A 514 -10.51 19.82 4.21
C LEU A 514 -11.96 20.14 3.82
N ARG A 515 -12.74 20.77 4.71
CA ARG A 515 -14.11 21.24 4.39
C ARG A 515 -14.10 22.16 3.16
N GLN A 516 -13.16 23.10 3.08
CA GLN A 516 -13.04 24.04 1.96
C GLN A 516 -12.52 23.35 0.70
N LEU A 517 -11.49 22.51 0.85
CA LEU A 517 -10.77 21.88 -0.27
C LEU A 517 -11.49 20.67 -0.86
N ARG A 518 -12.51 20.11 -0.21
CA ARG A 518 -13.31 18.99 -0.76
C ARG A 518 -13.87 19.27 -2.16
N THR A 519 -14.10 20.55 -2.47
CA THR A 519 -14.61 20.97 -3.79
C THR A 519 -13.52 21.38 -4.80
N LYS A 520 -12.24 21.14 -4.47
CA LYS A 520 -11.08 21.42 -5.34
C LYS A 520 -11.27 20.75 -6.69
N ARG A 521 -10.91 21.47 -7.75
CA ARG A 521 -10.87 20.96 -9.12
C ARG A 521 -9.63 21.50 -9.79
N GLU A 522 -8.71 20.61 -10.09
CA GLU A 522 -7.50 20.91 -10.85
C GLU A 522 -7.33 19.86 -11.94
N SER A 523 -6.64 20.23 -13.02
CA SER A 523 -6.27 19.28 -14.07
C SER A 523 -4.89 19.59 -14.62
N LEU A 524 -4.15 18.54 -14.93
CA LEU A 524 -2.83 18.64 -15.54
C LEU A 524 -2.93 18.84 -17.06
N PRO A 525 -1.85 19.30 -17.73
CA PRO A 525 -1.79 19.36 -19.18
C PRO A 525 -2.14 18.01 -19.85
N PRO A 526 -2.92 18.00 -20.94
CA PRO A 526 -3.41 16.77 -21.55
C PRO A 526 -2.26 15.92 -22.11
N LYS A 527 -2.22 14.64 -21.76
CA LYS A 527 -1.17 13.68 -22.17
C LYS A 527 -1.71 12.26 -22.12
N LYS A 528 -1.01 11.31 -22.76
CA LYS A 528 -1.33 9.87 -22.64
C LYS A 528 -1.07 9.35 -21.24
N HIS A 529 0.09 9.70 -20.68
CA HIS A 529 0.50 9.49 -19.30
C HIS A 529 1.73 10.37 -19.02
N GLY A 530 2.12 10.45 -17.75
CA GLY A 530 3.39 11.04 -17.34
C GLY A 530 4.62 10.25 -17.79
N ASN A 531 5.81 10.80 -17.55
CA ASN A 531 7.07 10.07 -17.72
C ASN A 531 7.86 10.11 -16.40
N ILE A 532 7.23 9.58 -15.35
CA ILE A 532 7.83 9.50 -14.02
C ILE A 532 9.17 8.76 -14.09
N PRO A 533 10.19 9.16 -13.31
CA PRO A 533 11.37 8.32 -13.10
C PRO A 533 10.98 6.90 -12.64
N LEU A 534 11.65 5.87 -13.16
CA LEU A 534 11.43 4.46 -12.79
C LEU A 534 12.66 3.86 -12.11
#